data_AF-A0A951Z070-F1
#
_entry.id   AF-A0A951Z070-F1
#
_cell.length_a   1.000
_cell.length_b   1.000
_cell.length_c   1.000
_cell.angle_alpha   90.00
_cell.angle_beta   90.00
_cell.angle_gamma   90.00
#
_symmetry.space_group_name_H-M   'P 1'
#
loop_
_entity.id
_entity.type
_entity.pdbx_description
1 polymer ?
#
loop_
_entity_poly.entity_id
_entity_poly.type
_entity_poly.pdbx_seq_one_letter_code
_entity_poly.pdbx_strand_id
1 'polypeptide(L)' 'MYEHVKIPSNGEKIKVNPDFSLQVPDNPIIPYIEGDGTGLDITPVMLRVVDAAVQKAYAGKRR' A
#
# COMPACT_ATOMS: atom_id res chain seq x y z
N MET A 1 13.07 9.13 13.39
CA MET A 1 13.18 9.23 11.92
C MET A 1 13.77 7.90 11.44
N TYR A 2 13.29 7.34 10.33
CA TYR A 2 13.82 6.07 9.83
C TYR A 2 15.09 6.33 9.01
N GLU A 3 16.05 5.41 9.06
CA GLU A 3 17.33 5.56 8.35
C GLU A 3 17.19 5.32 6.84
N HIS A 4 16.41 4.31 6.45
CA HIS A 4 16.32 3.86 5.05
C HIS A 4 14.90 3.79 4.49
N VAL A 5 13.91 4.29 5.24
CA VAL A 5 12.48 4.23 4.85
C VAL A 5 11.91 5.62 4.72
N LYS A 6 11.34 5.91 3.56
CA LYS A 6 10.60 7.15 3.30
C LYS A 6 9.11 6.90 3.46
N ILE A 7 8.51 7.51 4.47
CA ILE A 7 7.05 7.49 4.63
C ILE A 7 6.43 8.45 3.60
N PRO A 8 5.42 8.02 2.82
CA PRO A 8 4.70 8.90 1.91
C PRO A 8 3.91 9.96 2.68
N SER A 9 3.94 11.20 2.21
CA SER A 9 3.33 12.34 2.90
C SER A 9 1.80 12.41 2.78
N ASN A 10 1.22 11.69 1.83
CA ASN A 10 -0.20 11.75 1.49
C ASN A 10 -1.02 10.56 2.00
N GLY A 11 -0.39 9.52 2.55
CA GLY A 11 -1.08 8.31 3.05
C GLY A 11 -1.28 8.30 4.56
N GLU A 12 -2.19 7.44 5.03
CA GLU A 12 -2.51 7.23 6.43
C GLU A 12 -2.21 5.79 6.89
N LYS A 13 -1.76 5.61 8.13
CA LYS A 13 -1.48 4.28 8.68
C LYS A 13 -2.77 3.50 8.94
N ILE A 14 -2.77 2.21 8.63
CA ILE A 14 -3.78 1.27 9.12
C ILE A 14 -3.67 1.19 10.65
N LYS A 15 -4.82 1.20 11.33
CA LYS A 15 -4.90 1.07 12.80
C LYS A 15 -5.58 -0.25 13.17
N VAL A 16 -5.16 -0.82 14.29
CA VAL A 16 -5.78 -2.00 14.90
C VAL A 16 -6.55 -1.53 16.13
N ASN A 17 -7.82 -1.88 16.21
CA ASN A 17 -8.70 -1.56 17.33
C ASN A 17 -8.51 -2.57 18.49
N PRO A 18 -9.01 -2.29 19.70
CA PRO A 18 -8.90 -3.22 20.84
C PRO A 18 -9.53 -4.60 20.61
N ASP A 19 -10.53 -4.69 19.73
CA ASP A 19 -11.20 -5.92 19.32
C ASP A 19 -10.49 -6.64 18.15
N PHE A 20 -9.28 -6.20 17.79
CA PHE A 20 -8.49 -6.65 16.65
C PHE A 20 -9.08 -6.33 15.26
N SER A 21 -10.19 -5.60 15.16
CA SER A 21 -10.66 -5.09 13.87
C SER A 21 -9.68 -4.06 13.29
N LEU A 22 -9.62 -3.99 11.95
CA LEU A 22 -8.75 -3.04 11.25
C LEU A 22 -9.54 -1.81 10.82
N GLN A 23 -9.07 -0.64 11.23
CA GLN A 23 -9.49 0.62 10.63
C GLN A 23 -8.54 0.96 9.48
N VAL A 24 -9.03 0.73 8.25
CA VAL A 24 -8.28 0.98 7.01
C VAL A 24 -8.80 2.28 6.37
N PRO A 25 -7.97 3.34 6.25
CA PRO A 25 -8.34 4.59 5.60
C PRO A 25 -8.48 4.41 4.08
N ASP A 26 -9.02 5.41 3.39
CA ASP A 26 -9.19 5.36 1.92
C ASP A 26 -7.88 5.57 1.15
N ASN A 27 -6.84 6.09 1.80
CA ASN A 27 -5.48 6.18 1.27
C ASN A 27 -4.46 5.55 2.24
N PRO A 28 -4.43 4.21 2.36
CA PRO A 28 -3.60 3.52 3.34
C PRO A 28 -2.13 3.46 2.90
N ILE A 29 -1.21 3.57 3.86
CA ILE A 29 0.21 3.27 3.63
C ILE A 29 0.39 1.75 3.66
N ILE A 30 0.77 1.16 2.51
CA ILE A 30 1.08 -0.25 2.38
C ILE A 30 2.59 -0.42 2.13
N PRO A 31 3.36 -0.92 3.12
CA PRO A 31 4.75 -1.28 2.90
C PRO A 31 4.87 -2.47 1.95
N TYR A 32 5.89 -2.46 1.09
CA TYR A 32 6.26 -3.62 0.29
C TYR A 32 7.78 -3.82 0.34
N ILE A 33 8.20 -5.03 -0.01
CA ILE A 33 9.60 -5.41 -0.19
C ILE A 33 9.69 -6.01 -1.59
N GLU A 34 10.64 -5.55 -2.40
CA GLU A 34 10.79 -6.01 -3.78
C GLU A 34 11.09 -7.51 -3.88
N GLY A 35 11.87 -8.03 -2.92
CA GLY A 35 12.35 -9.40 -2.91
C GLY A 35 13.55 -9.61 -3.84
N ASP A 36 14.12 -10.81 -3.80
CA ASP A 36 15.30 -11.16 -4.60
C ASP A 36 14.92 -11.73 -5.97
N GLY A 37 15.90 -11.83 -6.88
CA GLY A 37 15.75 -12.48 -8.18
C GLY A 37 14.64 -11.88 -9.02
N THR A 38 13.62 -12.67 -9.34
CA THR A 38 12.44 -12.25 -10.13
C THR A 38 11.58 -11.19 -9.43
N GLY A 39 11.85 -10.87 -8.16
CA GLY A 39 11.17 -9.78 -7.44
C GLY A 39 11.28 -8.44 -8.17
N LEU A 40 12.43 -8.20 -8.79
CA LEU A 40 12.69 -7.01 -9.63
C LEU A 40 11.71 -6.89 -10.81
N ASP A 41 11.30 -8.03 -11.39
CA ASP A 41 10.38 -8.06 -12.52
C ASP A 41 8.90 -8.05 -12.06
N ILE A 42 8.61 -8.77 -10.98
CA ILE A 42 7.23 -9.04 -10.54
C ILE A 42 6.67 -7.88 -9.72
N THR A 43 7.41 -7.34 -8.75
CA THR A 43 6.94 -6.29 -7.85
C THR A 43 6.43 -5.04 -8.59
N PRO A 44 7.15 -4.45 -9.57
CA PRO A 44 6.63 -3.27 -10.26
C PRO A 44 5.37 -3.57 -11.08
N VAL A 45 5.20 -4.79 -11.58
CA VAL A 45 3.98 -5.19 -12.31
C VAL A 45 2.82 -5.39 -11.33
N MET A 46 3.05 -6.04 -10.20
CA MET A 46 2.06 -6.22 -9.14
C MET A 46 1.50 -4.87 -8.68
N LEU A 47 2.37 -3.90 -8.40
CA LEU A 47 1.96 -2.54 -7.99
C LEU A 47 1.02 -1.90 -9.02
N ARG A 48 1.38 -1.92 -10.32
CA ARG A 48 0.55 -1.36 -11.40
C ARG A 48 -0.81 -2.04 -11.53
N VAL A 49 -0.86 -3.37 -11.36
CA VAL A 49 -2.10 -4.14 -11.44
C VAL A 49 -3.02 -3.80 -10.27
N VAL A 50 -2.49 -3.72 -9.05
CA VAL A 50 -3.25 -3.34 -7.86
C VAL A 50 -3.77 -1.91 -7.97
N ASP A 51 -2.93 -0.95 -8.37
CA ASP A 51 -3.34 0.44 -8.58
C ASP A 51 -4.50 0.55 -9.58
N ALA A 52 -4.40 -0.14 -10.72
CA ALA A 52 -5.45 -0.16 -11.73
C ALA A 52 -6.75 -0.81 -11.23
N ALA A 53 -6.65 -1.89 -10.46
CA ALA A 53 -7.81 -2.59 -9.88
C ALA A 53 -8.53 -1.71 -8.84
N VAL A 54 -7.79 -1.06 -7.94
CA VAL A 54 -8.34 -0.12 -6.94
C VAL A 54 -9.01 1.06 -7.64
N GLN A 55 -8.33 1.67 -8.61
CA GLN A 55 -8.88 2.78 -9.38
C GLN A 55 -10.18 2.37 -10.09
N LYS A 56 -10.24 1.17 -10.68
CA LYS A 56 -11.42 0.66 -11.39
C LYS A 56 -12.59 0.38 -10.43
N ALA A 57 -12.32 -0.25 -9.30
CA ALA A 57 -13.35 -0.65 -8.34
C ALA A 57 -13.96 0.54 -7.59
N TYR A 58 -13.14 1.54 -7.27
CA TYR A 58 -13.54 2.63 -6.39
C TYR A 58 -13.66 4.00 -7.08
N ALA A 59 -13.38 4.09 -8.38
CA ALA A 59 -13.44 5.32 -9.16
C ALA A 59 -12.65 6.47 -8.50
N GLY A 60 -11.49 6.16 -7.93
CA GLY A 60 -10.62 7.13 -7.24
C GLY A 60 -11.06 7.54 -5.82
N LYS A 61 -12.17 6.99 -5.30
CA LYS A 61 -12.56 7.20 -3.88
C LYS A 61 -11.57 6.54 -2.93
N ARG A 62 -10.98 5.41 -3.33
CA ARG A 62 -9.86 4.75 -2.67
C ARG A 62 -8.65 4.79 -3.57
N ARG A 63 -7.46 4.90 -2.98
CA ARG A 63 -6.18 4.95 -3.69
C ARG A 63 -5.04 4.46 -2.81
#